data_AF-A0A5C7VRG4-F1
#
_entry.id   AF-A0A5C7VRG4-F1
#
_cell.length_a   1.000
_cell.length_b   1.000
_cell.length_c   1.000
_cell.angle_alpha   90.00
_cell.angle_beta   90.00
_cell.angle_gamma   90.00
#
_symmetry.space_group_name_H-M   'P 1'
#
loop_
_entity.id
_entity.type
_entity.pdbx_description
1 polymer ?
#
loop_
_entity_poly.entity_id
_entity_poly.type
_entity_poly.pdbx_seq_one_letter_code
_entity_poly.pdbx_strand_id
1 'polypeptide(L)'
;MNRTGRNLLLGCLLLASPLLAHAGDNSLLVPATARCALNTAPEYLSQAIAACQQLAQQGDALAQYELGEFFYQGQSAPRDLPQALHWFEQASLQGNAQAQLRLGTMFFRGEGVQANNVQAYIVLKMAAVNGSDEAMDSADQVAEHMQREELQVASQVLGQIFRSYLLELQHIDSTPSTPGSGFTPAPGGSLGSPQVPAFAPN
;
A
#
# COMPACT_ATOMS: atom_id res chain seq x y z
N MET A 1 15.99 -36.29 -49.09
CA MET A 1 14.55 -36.06 -49.32
C MET A 1 13.88 -35.83 -47.97
N ASN A 2 13.20 -34.68 -47.85
CA ASN A 2 12.15 -34.28 -46.88
C ASN A 2 12.50 -34.25 -45.38
N ARG A 3 12.64 -33.06 -44.76
CA ARG A 3 11.58 -32.18 -44.17
C ARG A 3 10.98 -32.85 -42.91
N THR A 4 10.84 -32.24 -41.71
CA THR A 4 10.46 -30.87 -41.32
C THR A 4 10.37 -30.80 -39.78
N GLY A 5 10.44 -29.59 -39.20
CA GLY A 5 9.76 -29.24 -37.94
C GLY A 5 10.68 -28.79 -36.80
N ARG A 6 10.95 -27.48 -36.65
CA ARG A 6 10.17 -26.42 -35.96
C ARG A 6 10.55 -26.24 -34.48
N ASN A 7 11.34 -25.18 -34.24
CA ASN A 7 11.29 -24.22 -33.13
C ASN A 7 10.69 -24.70 -31.80
N LEU A 8 11.56 -25.03 -30.84
CA LEU A 8 11.22 -25.02 -29.42
C LEU A 8 11.60 -23.63 -28.84
N LEU A 9 10.66 -22.70 -28.96
CA LEU A 9 10.52 -21.56 -28.04
C LEU A 9 10.03 -22.13 -26.71
N LEU A 10 10.96 -22.43 -25.80
CA LEU A 10 10.64 -22.86 -24.44
C LEU A 10 11.65 -22.21 -23.49
N GLY A 11 11.46 -20.92 -23.28
CA GLY A 11 12.34 -20.10 -22.45
C GLY A 11 11.63 -18.86 -21.95
N CYS A 12 10.45 -19.01 -21.33
CA CYS A 12 9.79 -17.97 -20.52
C CYS A 12 8.59 -18.53 -19.74
N LEU A 13 8.76 -19.67 -19.05
CA LEU A 13 7.73 -20.25 -18.13
C LEU A 13 8.32 -20.60 -16.76
N LEU A 14 9.31 -19.83 -16.32
CA LEU A 14 9.67 -19.70 -14.91
C LEU A 14 9.26 -18.26 -14.58
N LEU A 15 8.19 -18.00 -13.84
CA LEU A 15 8.26 -17.77 -12.39
C LEU A 15 6.83 -17.52 -11.88
N ALA A 16 6.13 -18.56 -11.41
CA ALA A 16 4.95 -18.40 -10.56
C ALA A 16 4.60 -19.69 -9.79
N SER A 17 5.57 -20.59 -9.58
CA SER A 17 5.35 -21.78 -8.76
C SER A 17 5.70 -21.43 -7.32
N PRO A 18 4.78 -21.55 -6.34
CA PRO A 18 5.13 -21.41 -4.93
C PRO A 18 6.25 -22.39 -4.58
N LEU A 19 7.27 -21.92 -3.87
CA LEU A 19 8.34 -22.79 -3.40
C LEU A 19 7.75 -23.67 -2.29
N LEU A 20 7.82 -24.99 -2.46
CA LEU A 20 7.45 -25.93 -1.40
C LEU A 20 8.62 -26.03 -0.43
N ALA A 21 8.49 -25.40 0.74
CA ALA A 21 9.38 -25.65 1.87
C ALA A 21 8.83 -26.84 2.68
N HIS A 22 9.68 -27.77 3.12
CA HIS A 22 9.24 -28.93 3.89
C HIS A 22 9.65 -28.76 5.36
N ALA A 23 8.68 -28.80 6.27
CA ALA A 23 8.89 -28.86 7.71
C ALA A 23 8.47 -30.24 8.22
N GLY A 24 9.38 -31.22 8.12
CA GLY A 24 9.04 -32.63 8.30
C GLY A 24 8.14 -33.11 7.15
N ASP A 25 7.02 -33.78 7.48
CA ASP A 25 6.07 -34.31 6.49
C ASP A 25 5.10 -33.25 5.93
N ASN A 26 5.16 -32.01 6.43
CA ASN A 26 4.30 -30.93 5.97
C ASN A 26 4.99 -30.09 4.89
N SER A 27 4.42 -30.07 3.69
CA SER A 27 4.77 -29.11 2.64
C SER A 27 4.11 -27.76 2.92
N LEU A 28 4.92 -26.75 3.22
CA LEU A 28 4.53 -25.36 3.35
C LEU A 28 4.54 -24.70 1.97
N LEU A 29 3.42 -24.11 1.60
CA LEU A 29 3.35 -23.20 0.45
C LEU A 29 4.07 -21.91 0.84
N VAL A 30 5.28 -21.72 0.35
CA VAL A 30 5.94 -20.41 0.41
C VAL A 30 5.48 -19.62 -0.81
N PRO A 31 4.71 -18.54 -0.65
CA PRO A 31 4.30 -17.73 -1.79
C PRO A 31 5.55 -17.21 -2.50
N ALA A 32 5.70 -17.56 -3.77
CA ALA A 32 6.77 -17.09 -4.64
C ALA A 32 6.51 -15.66 -5.13
N THR A 33 6.00 -14.78 -4.27
CA THR A 33 5.95 -13.37 -4.61
C THR A 33 7.38 -12.84 -4.53
N ALA A 34 7.84 -12.19 -5.59
CA ALA A 34 8.99 -11.33 -5.51
C ALA A 34 8.66 -10.24 -4.48
N ARG A 35 8.95 -10.51 -3.20
CA ARG A 35 8.71 -9.57 -2.13
C ARG A 35 9.76 -8.48 -2.26
N CYS A 36 9.31 -7.23 -2.22
CA CYS A 36 10.22 -6.15 -1.95
C CYS A 36 10.87 -6.43 -0.58
N ALA A 37 12.20 -6.57 -0.56
CA ALA A 37 12.97 -6.83 0.64
C ALA A 37 14.26 -5.99 0.56
N LEU A 38 14.34 -4.96 1.40
CA LEU A 38 15.45 -3.99 1.39
C LEU A 38 16.47 -4.25 2.53
N ASN A 39 16.28 -5.32 3.29
CA ASN A 39 17.22 -5.86 4.27
C ASN A 39 18.26 -6.79 3.61
N THR A 40 18.90 -6.33 2.53
CA THR A 40 19.90 -7.09 1.78
C THR A 40 21.32 -6.56 2.03
N ALA A 41 22.33 -7.34 1.64
CA ALA A 41 23.71 -6.92 1.71
C ALA A 41 23.97 -5.68 0.82
N PRO A 42 24.85 -4.74 1.23
CA PRO A 42 25.04 -3.46 0.54
C PRO A 42 25.33 -3.58 -0.96
N GLU A 43 26.00 -4.65 -1.39
CA GLU A 43 26.33 -4.92 -2.79
C GLU A 43 25.11 -5.18 -3.68
N TYR A 44 23.99 -5.64 -3.12
CA TYR A 44 22.75 -5.92 -3.84
C TYR A 44 21.68 -4.86 -3.63
N LEU A 45 21.94 -3.87 -2.75
CA LEU A 45 20.94 -2.91 -2.33
C LEU A 45 20.37 -2.10 -3.49
N SER A 46 21.21 -1.66 -4.43
CA SER A 46 20.77 -0.88 -5.59
C SER A 46 19.80 -1.67 -6.49
N GLN A 47 20.09 -2.96 -6.72
CA GLN A 47 19.23 -3.84 -7.50
C GLN A 47 17.92 -4.15 -6.75
N ALA A 48 17.98 -4.34 -5.43
CA ALA A 48 16.81 -4.55 -4.60
C ALA A 48 15.87 -3.33 -4.59
N ILE A 49 16.42 -2.12 -4.45
CA ILE A 49 15.64 -0.87 -4.56
C ILE A 49 14.98 -0.77 -5.93
N ALA A 50 15.72 -1.03 -7.01
CA ALA A 50 15.16 -0.96 -8.36
C ALA A 50 14.00 -1.96 -8.57
N ALA A 51 14.15 -3.20 -8.08
CA ALA A 51 13.08 -4.20 -8.14
C ALA A 51 11.86 -3.79 -7.30
N CYS A 52 12.08 -3.28 -6.08
CA CYS A 52 11.02 -2.73 -5.23
C CYS A 52 10.28 -1.58 -5.89
N GLN A 53 11.00 -0.65 -6.52
CA GLN A 53 10.40 0.49 -7.24
C GLN A 53 9.53 0.02 -8.39
N GLN A 54 9.95 -1.01 -9.13
CA GLN A 54 9.12 -1.59 -10.20
C GLN A 54 7.81 -2.18 -9.66
N LEU A 55 7.85 -2.93 -8.55
CA LEU A 55 6.65 -3.47 -7.90
C LEU A 55 5.75 -2.35 -7.37
N ALA A 56 6.33 -1.36 -6.71
CA ALA A 56 5.60 -0.22 -6.16
C ALA A 56 4.91 0.62 -7.27
N GLN A 57 5.57 0.78 -8.42
CA GLN A 57 4.99 1.43 -9.61
C GLN A 57 3.87 0.61 -10.25
N GLN A 58 3.86 -0.71 -10.07
CA GLN A 58 2.76 -1.60 -10.48
C GLN A 58 1.60 -1.61 -9.47
N GLY A 59 1.69 -0.82 -8.41
CA GLY A 59 0.65 -0.69 -7.39
C GLY A 59 0.78 -1.66 -6.23
N ASP A 60 1.89 -2.38 -6.07
CA ASP A 60 2.08 -3.25 -4.91
C ASP A 60 2.21 -2.40 -3.63
N ALA A 61 1.16 -2.41 -2.81
CA ALA A 61 1.08 -1.64 -1.57
C ALA A 61 2.13 -2.06 -0.52
N LEU A 62 2.57 -3.32 -0.53
CA LEU A 62 3.64 -3.78 0.35
C LEU A 62 4.98 -3.22 -0.11
N ALA A 63 5.28 -3.27 -1.41
CA ALA A 63 6.50 -2.67 -1.95
C ALA A 63 6.57 -1.16 -1.74
N GLN A 64 5.44 -0.46 -1.87
CA GLN A 64 5.33 0.96 -1.51
C GLN A 64 5.64 1.18 -0.03
N TYR A 65 5.05 0.40 0.88
CA TYR A 65 5.35 0.49 2.31
C TYR A 65 6.83 0.24 2.62
N GLU A 66 7.42 -0.82 2.05
CA GLU A 66 8.84 -1.18 2.26
C GLU A 66 9.79 -0.09 1.76
N LEU A 67 9.50 0.55 0.62
CA LEU A 67 10.25 1.72 0.14
C LEU A 67 10.10 2.90 1.10
N GLY A 68 8.90 3.14 1.61
CA GLY A 68 8.65 4.16 2.63
C GLY A 68 9.52 3.96 3.87
N GLU A 69 9.52 2.74 4.42
CA GLU A 69 10.36 2.38 5.59
C GLU A 69 11.84 2.54 5.29
N PHE A 70 12.28 2.13 4.10
CA PHE A 70 13.67 2.24 3.69
C PHE A 70 14.18 3.68 3.71
N PHE A 71 13.44 4.60 3.08
CA PHE A 71 13.81 6.02 3.06
C PHE A 71 13.60 6.70 4.42
N TYR A 72 12.67 6.21 5.24
CA TYR A 72 12.40 6.73 6.58
C TYR A 72 13.52 6.39 7.58
N GLN A 73 14.01 5.15 7.57
CA GLN A 73 14.99 4.67 8.55
C GLN A 73 16.43 5.12 8.24
N GLY A 74 16.77 5.26 6.95
CA GLY A 74 18.08 5.74 6.53
C GLY A 74 19.28 4.87 6.94
N GLN A 75 19.07 3.57 7.17
CA GLN A 75 20.12 2.66 7.68
C GLN A 75 21.14 2.24 6.60
N SER A 76 20.68 1.99 5.37
CA SER A 76 21.52 1.53 4.26
C SER A 76 21.63 2.56 3.11
N ALA A 77 20.94 3.70 3.24
CA ALA A 77 21.02 4.88 2.38
C ALA A 77 20.69 6.13 3.21
N PRO A 78 21.04 7.34 2.78
CA PRO A 78 20.64 8.56 3.48
C PRO A 78 19.13 8.61 3.68
N ARG A 79 18.70 9.04 4.88
CA ARG A 79 17.28 9.28 5.19
C ARG A 79 16.71 10.33 4.23
N ASP A 80 15.57 10.00 3.60
CA ASP A 80 14.86 10.88 2.67
C ASP A 80 13.37 10.90 3.05
N LEU A 81 13.01 11.85 3.92
CA LEU A 81 11.65 11.96 4.43
C LEU A 81 10.60 12.31 3.36
N PRO A 82 10.89 13.21 2.40
CA PRO A 82 9.98 13.43 1.27
C PRO A 82 9.67 12.16 0.47
N GLN A 83 10.67 11.32 0.18
CA GLN A 83 10.40 10.03 -0.49
C GLN A 83 9.64 9.06 0.40
N ALA A 84 9.96 9.01 1.70
CA ALA A 84 9.23 8.17 2.64
C ALA A 84 7.73 8.54 2.67
N LEU A 85 7.42 9.84 2.79
CA LEU A 85 6.04 10.34 2.74
C LEU A 85 5.33 9.94 1.46
N HIS A 86 5.96 10.16 0.31
CA HIS A 86 5.38 9.81 -0.98
C HIS A 86 4.97 8.33 -1.03
N TRP A 87 5.85 7.43 -0.64
CA TRP A 87 5.57 6.00 -0.69
C TRP A 87 4.56 5.54 0.37
N PHE A 88 4.62 6.10 1.58
CA PHE A 88 3.61 5.83 2.60
C PHE A 88 2.23 6.33 2.20
N GLU A 89 2.12 7.49 1.54
CA GLU A 89 0.86 7.99 1.00
C GLU A 89 0.28 7.01 -0.02
N GLN A 90 1.09 6.54 -0.99
CA GLN A 90 0.62 5.58 -1.98
C GLN A 90 0.11 4.27 -1.35
N ALA A 91 0.85 3.72 -0.38
CA ALA A 91 0.43 2.51 0.32
C ALA A 91 -0.81 2.75 1.20
N SER A 92 -0.90 3.93 1.84
CA SER A 92 -2.01 4.36 2.68
C SER A 92 -3.32 4.48 1.88
N LEU A 93 -3.26 5.00 0.65
CA LEU A 93 -4.40 5.08 -0.27
C LEU A 93 -4.99 3.71 -0.61
N GLN A 94 -4.19 2.65 -0.50
CA GLN A 94 -4.61 1.27 -0.75
C GLN A 94 -5.05 0.53 0.53
N GLY A 95 -5.14 1.24 1.66
CA GLY A 95 -5.56 0.64 2.93
C GLY A 95 -4.44 -0.10 3.67
N ASN A 96 -3.16 0.08 3.31
CA ASN A 96 -2.06 -0.52 4.07
C ASN A 96 -2.00 0.12 5.47
N ALA A 97 -2.39 -0.64 6.50
CA ALA A 97 -2.51 -0.15 7.86
C ALA A 97 -1.18 0.29 8.49
N GLN A 98 -0.08 -0.36 8.12
CA GLN A 98 1.27 0.00 8.61
C GLN A 98 1.76 1.30 7.99
N ALA A 99 1.52 1.50 6.68
CA ALA A 99 1.79 2.76 6.02
C ALA A 99 0.96 3.90 6.60
N GLN A 100 -0.32 3.67 6.90
CA GLN A 100 -1.19 4.65 7.57
C GLN A 100 -0.67 4.98 8.97
N LEU A 101 -0.26 4.00 9.77
CA LEU A 101 0.34 4.23 11.09
C LEU A 101 1.59 5.13 11.00
N ARG A 102 2.49 4.83 10.07
CA ARG A 102 3.70 5.64 9.82
C ARG A 102 3.35 7.05 9.38
N LEU A 103 2.48 7.19 8.37
CA LEU A 103 2.06 8.47 7.84
C LEU A 103 1.38 9.35 8.90
N GLY A 104 0.48 8.77 9.70
CA GLY A 104 -0.16 9.46 10.82
C GLY A 104 0.84 9.94 11.88
N THR A 105 1.84 9.12 12.19
CA THR A 105 2.93 9.50 13.10
C THR A 105 3.78 10.63 12.53
N MET A 106 4.08 10.61 11.22
CA MET A 106 4.84 11.67 10.55
C MET A 106 4.07 12.99 10.55
N PHE A 107 2.75 12.97 10.30
CA PHE A 107 1.91 14.16 10.43
C PHE A 107 1.85 14.68 11.87
N PHE A 108 1.80 13.80 12.87
CA PHE A 108 1.77 14.24 14.26
C PHE A 108 3.08 14.94 14.67
N ARG A 109 4.22 14.37 14.25
CA ARG A 109 5.56 14.85 14.62
C ARG A 109 6.11 15.94 13.69
N GLY A 110 5.48 16.17 12.55
CA GLY A 110 6.01 17.04 11.51
C GLY A 110 7.30 16.52 10.87
N GLU A 111 7.40 15.20 10.67
CA GLU A 111 8.59 14.59 10.08
C GLU A 111 8.50 14.62 8.55
N GLY A 112 9.30 15.47 7.91
CA GLY A 112 9.32 15.62 6.44
C GLY A 112 8.13 16.40 5.86
N VAL A 113 7.16 16.75 6.71
CA VAL A 113 5.96 17.52 6.40
C VAL A 113 5.63 18.42 7.60
N GLN A 114 4.84 19.47 7.39
CA GLN A 114 4.35 20.28 8.51
C GLN A 114 3.46 19.44 9.43
N ALA A 115 3.62 19.61 10.74
CA ALA A 115 2.81 18.89 11.71
C ALA A 115 1.31 19.27 11.58
N ASN A 116 0.43 18.28 11.63
CA ASN A 116 -1.01 18.45 11.53
C ASN A 116 -1.76 17.37 12.32
N ASN A 117 -2.30 17.76 13.48
CA ASN A 117 -2.99 16.83 14.39
C ASN A 117 -4.29 16.29 13.79
N VAL A 118 -5.03 17.09 13.01
CA VAL A 118 -6.27 16.65 12.35
C VAL A 118 -5.96 15.55 11.34
N GLN A 119 -4.97 15.75 10.47
CA GLN A 119 -4.55 14.74 9.48
C GLN A 119 -4.02 13.49 10.17
N ALA A 120 -3.15 13.65 11.17
CA ALA A 120 -2.62 12.54 11.95
C ALA A 120 -3.73 11.69 12.56
N TYR A 121 -4.68 12.32 13.25
CA TYR A 121 -5.78 11.63 13.91
C TYR A 121 -6.66 10.85 12.93
N ILE A 122 -7.04 11.46 11.80
CA ILE A 122 -7.86 10.80 10.78
C ILE A 122 -7.12 9.57 10.22
N VAL A 123 -5.85 9.72 9.83
CA VAL A 123 -5.07 8.62 9.24
C VAL A 123 -4.84 7.50 10.25
N LEU A 124 -4.58 7.81 11.52
CA LEU A 124 -4.42 6.80 12.58
C LEU A 124 -5.73 6.05 12.88
N LYS A 125 -6.88 6.74 12.90
CA LYS A 125 -8.17 6.05 13.05
C LYS A 125 -8.48 5.16 11.83
N MET A 126 -8.08 5.56 10.61
CA MET A 126 -8.17 4.69 9.43
C MET A 126 -7.24 3.47 9.55
N ALA A 127 -6.01 3.63 10.05
CA ALA A 127 -5.09 2.53 10.30
C ALA A 127 -5.66 1.49 11.26
N ALA A 128 -6.32 1.94 12.34
CA ALA A 128 -6.98 1.07 13.30
C ALA A 128 -8.10 0.24 12.64
N VAL A 129 -8.93 0.87 11.79
CA VAL A 129 -9.97 0.15 11.03
C VAL A 129 -9.36 -0.88 10.07
N ASN A 130 -8.21 -0.58 9.48
CA ASN A 130 -7.51 -1.47 8.58
C ASN A 130 -6.62 -2.52 9.30
N GLY A 131 -6.73 -2.64 10.63
CA GLY A 131 -6.11 -3.72 11.41
C GLY A 131 -4.75 -3.37 12.06
N SER A 132 -4.42 -2.09 12.22
CA SER A 132 -3.29 -1.68 13.06
C SER A 132 -3.73 -1.46 14.51
N ASP A 133 -3.50 -2.43 15.37
CA ASP A 133 -3.88 -2.37 16.78
C ASP A 133 -3.20 -1.20 17.53
N GLU A 134 -1.93 -0.91 17.18
CA GLU A 134 -1.14 0.18 17.76
C GLU A 134 -1.64 1.59 17.37
N ALA A 135 -2.44 1.69 16.29
CA ALA A 135 -2.87 2.98 15.78
C ALA A 135 -3.92 3.66 16.66
N MET A 136 -4.69 2.89 17.44
CA MET A 136 -5.68 3.46 18.34
C MET A 136 -5.01 4.26 19.46
N ASP A 137 -3.99 3.68 20.11
CA ASP A 137 -3.20 4.34 21.15
C ASP A 137 -2.53 5.61 20.61
N SER A 138 -1.98 5.53 19.38
CA SER A 138 -1.38 6.69 18.71
C SER A 138 -2.43 7.77 18.43
N ALA A 139 -3.63 7.41 17.97
CA ALA A 139 -4.70 8.38 17.73
C ALA A 139 -5.17 9.05 19.03
N ASP A 140 -5.23 8.30 20.13
CA ASP A 140 -5.62 8.84 21.42
C ASP A 140 -4.56 9.82 21.95
N GLN A 141 -3.27 9.54 21.77
CA GLN A 141 -2.19 10.50 22.04
C GLN A 141 -2.36 11.78 21.21
N VAL A 142 -2.65 11.67 19.90
CA VAL A 142 -2.88 12.85 19.06
C VAL A 142 -4.07 13.67 19.58
N ALA A 143 -5.15 13.01 20.00
CA ALA A 143 -6.36 13.68 20.51
C ALA A 143 -6.10 14.51 21.77
N GLU A 144 -5.13 14.13 22.61
CA GLU A 144 -4.72 14.93 23.78
C GLU A 144 -4.15 16.30 23.39
N HIS A 145 -3.65 16.44 22.16
CA HIS A 145 -3.11 17.68 21.60
C HIS A 145 -4.09 18.44 20.69
N MET A 146 -5.34 17.99 20.58
CA MET A 146 -6.34 18.59 19.70
C MET A 146 -7.33 19.46 20.46
N GLN A 147 -7.71 20.59 19.86
CA GLN A 147 -8.83 21.38 20.32
C GLN A 147 -10.16 20.69 20.01
N ARG A 148 -11.24 21.08 20.69
CA ARG A 148 -12.57 20.49 20.48
C ARG A 148 -13.03 20.67 19.03
N GLU A 149 -12.72 21.82 18.45
CA GLU A 149 -13.07 22.18 17.07
C GLU A 149 -12.33 21.27 16.08
N GLU A 150 -11.04 21.00 16.31
CA GLU A 150 -10.24 20.08 15.50
C GLU A 150 -10.78 18.64 15.57
N LEU A 151 -11.17 18.18 16.76
CA LEU A 151 -11.80 16.87 16.96
C LEU A 151 -13.15 16.76 16.26
N GLN A 152 -13.95 17.84 16.26
CA GLN A 152 -15.21 17.90 15.53
C GLN A 152 -14.99 17.79 14.02
N VAL A 153 -14.03 18.55 13.48
CA VAL A 153 -13.64 18.49 12.06
C VAL A 153 -13.20 17.07 11.71
N ALA A 154 -12.30 16.47 12.50
CA ALA A 154 -11.81 15.12 12.24
C ALA A 154 -12.93 14.07 12.28
N SER A 155 -13.82 14.16 13.27
CA SER A 155 -14.97 13.25 13.41
C SER A 155 -15.95 13.38 12.25
N GLN A 156 -16.19 14.61 11.78
CA GLN A 156 -17.03 14.87 10.62
C GLN A 156 -16.43 14.25 9.35
N VAL A 157 -15.12 14.45 9.11
CA VAL A 157 -14.43 13.91 7.95
C VAL A 157 -14.42 12.38 7.98
N LEU A 158 -14.10 11.77 9.13
CA LEU A 158 -14.16 10.31 9.29
C LEU A 158 -15.58 9.79 9.00
N GLY A 159 -16.61 10.44 9.53
CA GLY A 159 -18.01 10.08 9.24
C GLY A 159 -18.38 10.17 7.75
N GLN A 160 -17.83 11.15 7.02
CA GLN A 160 -18.01 11.26 5.57
C GLN A 160 -17.30 10.14 4.81
N ILE A 161 -16.06 9.81 5.20
CA ILE A 161 -15.28 8.70 4.61
C ILE A 161 -16.04 7.38 4.79
N PHE A 162 -16.46 7.05 6.02
CA PHE A 162 -17.21 5.82 6.28
C PHE A 162 -18.53 5.78 5.51
N ARG A 163 -19.24 6.90 5.41
CA ARG A 163 -20.47 6.97 4.62
C ARG A 163 -20.22 6.71 3.14
N SER A 164 -19.17 7.30 2.55
CA SER A 164 -18.81 7.05 1.14
C SER A 164 -18.52 5.57 0.91
N TYR A 165 -17.70 4.99 1.79
CA TYR A 165 -17.35 3.57 1.73
C TYR A 165 -18.60 2.66 1.80
N LEU A 166 -19.51 2.92 2.74
CA LEU A 166 -20.75 2.14 2.86
C LEU A 166 -21.65 2.27 1.63
N LEU A 167 -21.72 3.45 1.02
CA LEU A 167 -22.49 3.64 -0.22
C LEU A 167 -21.87 2.87 -1.38
N GLU A 168 -20.54 2.91 -1.53
CA GLU A 168 -19.83 2.15 -2.57
C GLU A 168 -20.09 0.64 -2.45
N LEU A 169 -20.08 0.09 -1.23
CA LEU A 169 -20.41 -1.32 -1.00
C LEU A 169 -21.85 -1.67 -1.46
N GLN A 170 -22.83 -0.81 -1.21
CA GLN A 170 -24.22 -1.04 -1.63
C GLN A 170 -24.40 -1.02 -3.16
N HIS A 171 -23.54 -0.33 -3.89
CA HIS A 171 -23.59 -0.27 -5.36
C HIS A 171 -22.93 -1.50 -6.01
N ILE A 172 -22.04 -2.20 -5.31
CA ILE A 172 -21.48 -3.48 -5.77
C ILE A 172 -22.59 -4.55 -5.79
N ASP A 173 -23.44 -4.59 -4.77
CA ASP A 173 -24.52 -5.57 -4.61
C ASP A 173 -25.73 -5.34 -5.55
N SER A 174 -25.83 -4.17 -6.18
CA SER A 174 -26.96 -3.79 -7.05
C SER A 174 -26.67 -3.85 -8.55
N THR A 175 -25.49 -4.35 -8.95
CA THR A 175 -25.28 -4.76 -10.35
C THR A 175 -25.94 -6.13 -10.58
N PRO A 176 -26.93 -6.26 -11.49
CA PRO A 176 -27.47 -7.57 -11.82
C PRO A 176 -26.37 -8.34 -12.54
N SER A 177 -25.88 -9.41 -11.91
CA SER A 177 -25.09 -10.45 -12.57
C SER A 177 -25.92 -11.03 -13.71
N THR A 178 -25.68 -10.57 -14.94
CA THR A 178 -26.12 -11.29 -16.14
C THR A 178 -25.28 -12.56 -16.25
N PRO A 179 -25.89 -13.76 -16.17
CA PRO A 179 -25.16 -14.98 -16.46
C PRO A 179 -25.06 -15.10 -18.00
N GLY A 180 -23.86 -14.90 -18.53
CA GLY A 180 -23.50 -15.30 -19.88
C GLY A 180 -23.33 -14.16 -20.87
N SER A 181 -22.09 -13.71 -21.06
CA SER A 181 -21.44 -13.68 -22.37
C SER A 181 -20.00 -13.14 -22.25
N GLY A 182 -19.06 -13.94 -22.73
CA GLY A 182 -17.80 -13.51 -23.34
C GLY A 182 -16.87 -12.60 -22.52
N PHE A 183 -15.89 -13.21 -21.86
CA PHE A 183 -14.67 -12.51 -21.45
C PHE A 183 -13.86 -12.13 -22.70
N THR A 184 -13.97 -10.88 -23.15
CA THR A 184 -12.97 -10.24 -24.00
C THR A 184 -12.40 -9.04 -23.25
N PRO A 185 -11.09 -9.02 -22.91
CA PRO A 185 -10.48 -7.85 -22.32
C PRO A 185 -10.22 -6.84 -23.44
N ALA A 186 -10.93 -5.71 -23.43
CA ALA A 186 -10.56 -4.53 -24.21
C ALA A 186 -9.50 -3.70 -23.43
N PRO A 187 -8.51 -3.10 -24.12
CA PRO A 187 -7.40 -2.42 -23.46
C PRO A 187 -7.76 -0.97 -23.10
N GLY A 188 -7.22 -0.49 -21.98
CA GLY A 188 -7.07 0.94 -21.72
C GLY A 188 -8.31 1.64 -21.14
N GLY A 189 -8.62 1.37 -19.88
CA GLY A 189 -9.47 2.23 -19.07
C GLY A 189 -8.71 2.60 -17.81
N SER A 190 -8.21 3.84 -17.75
CA SER A 190 -7.61 4.43 -16.56
C SER A 190 -8.62 4.41 -15.42
N LEU A 191 -8.49 3.46 -14.49
CA LEU A 191 -9.21 3.49 -13.23
C LEU A 191 -8.71 4.71 -12.47
N GLY A 192 -9.52 5.76 -12.45
CA GLY A 192 -9.25 6.93 -11.64
C GLY A 192 -9.17 6.49 -10.18
N SER A 193 -7.99 6.64 -9.59
CA SER A 193 -7.77 6.48 -8.17
C SER A 193 -8.83 7.28 -7.41
N PRO A 194 -9.39 6.78 -6.28
CA PRO A 194 -10.20 7.61 -5.41
C PRO A 194 -9.33 8.81 -5.00
N GLN A 195 -9.68 9.99 -5.49
CA GLN A 195 -9.02 11.22 -5.11
C GLN A 195 -9.38 11.47 -3.65
N VAL A 196 -8.45 11.13 -2.75
CA VAL A 196 -8.43 11.74 -1.42
C VAL A 196 -8.28 13.23 -1.67
N PRO A 197 -9.14 14.09 -1.08
CA PRO A 197 -9.05 15.52 -1.29
C PRO A 197 -7.64 15.98 -0.93
N ALA A 198 -6.94 16.57 -1.91
CA ALA A 198 -5.66 17.22 -1.68
C ALA A 198 -5.87 18.29 -0.62
N PHE A 199 -5.32 18.07 0.57
CA PHE A 199 -5.30 19.07 1.63
C PHE A 199 -4.35 20.19 1.19
N ALA A 200 -4.93 21.25 0.62
CA ALA A 200 -4.21 22.47 0.31
C ALA A 200 -3.75 23.14 1.62
N PRO A 201 -2.49 23.63 1.71
CA PRO A 201 -2.07 24.48 2.81
C PRO A 201 -2.77 25.85 2.68
N ASN A 202 -3.29 26.36 3.80
CA ASN A 202 -3.61 27.79 3.95
C ASN A 202 -2.33 28.56 4.24
#